data_AF-A0A832T0G2-F1
#
_entry.id   AF-A0A832T0G2-F1
#
_cell.length_a   1.000
_cell.length_b   1.000
_cell.length_c   1.000
_cell.angle_alpha   90.00
_cell.angle_beta   90.00
_cell.angle_gamma   90.00
#
_symmetry.space_group_name_H-M   'P 1'
#
loop_
_entity.id
_entity.type
_entity.pdbx_description
1 polymer ?
#
loop_
_entity_poly.entity_id
_entity_poly.type
_entity_poly.pdbx_seq_one_letter_code
_entity_poly.pdbx_strand_id
1 'polypeptide(L)'
;MFELHSLIKKLQERRALFEYRYTEEDDLVKVKETLNKRLVVLREKLIEDPNNESVILEYGFCAEEVERITKRLEYFREKYATKEAKIQKYETLINYNIQELYSYVDFMEKFKIDDKLHDALLNTIESLDKNITILNQINKEEEKEDETENQNTLSVK
;
A
#
# COMPACT_ATOMS: atom_id res chain seq x y z
N MET A 1 -24.12 -8.25 20.54
CA MET A 1 -22.79 -8.81 20.23
C MET A 1 -22.75 -9.41 18.82
N PHE A 2 -23.59 -10.40 18.48
CA PHE A 2 -23.65 -10.99 17.12
C PHE A 2 -23.94 -9.98 15.99
N GLU A 3 -24.84 -9.02 16.25
CA GLU A 3 -25.21 -7.97 15.29
C GLU A 3 -24.08 -6.96 15.04
N LEU A 4 -23.43 -6.44 16.10
CA LEU A 4 -22.25 -5.59 16.01
C LEU A 4 -21.12 -6.28 15.23
N HIS A 5 -20.85 -7.55 15.53
CA HIS A 5 -19.79 -8.30 14.85
C HIS A 5 -20.06 -8.52 13.36
N SER A 6 -21.33 -8.65 12.97
CA SER A 6 -21.73 -8.73 11.56
C SER A 6 -21.60 -7.39 10.85
N LEU A 7 -21.91 -6.28 11.53
CA LEU A 7 -21.76 -4.93 10.98
C LEU A 7 -20.28 -4.59 10.77
N ILE A 8 -19.43 -4.86 11.76
CA ILE A 8 -17.97 -4.71 11.65
C ILE A 8 -17.43 -5.55 10.50
N LYS A 9 -17.87 -6.82 10.38
CA LYS A 9 -17.41 -7.69 9.28
C LYS A 9 -17.76 -7.10 7.91
N LYS A 10 -18.98 -6.58 7.74
CA LYS A 10 -19.40 -5.93 6.48
C LYS A 10 -18.60 -4.67 6.18
N LEU A 11 -18.22 -3.89 7.19
CA LEU A 11 -17.33 -2.74 7.01
C LEU A 11 -15.94 -3.19 6.58
N GLN A 12 -15.37 -4.20 7.24
CA GLN A 12 -14.07 -4.77 6.88
C GLN A 12 -14.03 -5.35 5.46
N GLU A 13 -15.10 -6.04 5.02
CA GLU A 13 -15.22 -6.55 3.65
C GLU A 13 -15.27 -5.40 2.63
N ARG A 14 -16.00 -4.32 2.93
CA ARG A 14 -16.03 -3.11 2.08
C ARG A 14 -14.67 -2.43 2.04
N ARG A 15 -13.98 -2.35 3.18
CA ARG A 15 -12.64 -1.79 3.29
C ARG A 15 -11.65 -2.57 2.44
N ALA A 16 -11.63 -3.89 2.53
CA ALA A 16 -10.74 -4.73 1.73
C ALA A 16 -10.96 -4.52 0.21
N LEU A 17 -12.21 -4.45 -0.24
CA LEU A 17 -12.55 -4.17 -1.64
C LEU A 17 -12.15 -2.76 -2.08
N PHE A 18 -12.25 -1.79 -1.17
CA PHE A 18 -11.86 -0.41 -1.42
C PHE A 18 -10.34 -0.29 -1.49
N GLU A 19 -9.63 -0.74 -0.46
CA GLU A 19 -8.16 -0.73 -0.39
C GLU A 19 -7.54 -1.44 -1.59
N TYR A 20 -8.06 -2.60 -2.01
CA TYR A 20 -7.60 -3.29 -3.22
C TYR A 20 -7.53 -2.36 -4.46
N ARG A 21 -8.41 -1.37 -4.59
CA ARG A 21 -8.38 -0.44 -5.75
C ARG A 21 -7.29 0.63 -5.67
N TYR A 22 -6.77 0.89 -4.48
CA TYR A 22 -5.89 2.03 -4.18
C TYR A 22 -4.52 1.60 -3.62
N THR A 23 -4.39 0.43 -3.01
CA THR A 23 -3.18 -0.10 -2.38
C THR A 23 -2.57 -1.29 -3.13
N GLU A 24 -3.19 -1.77 -4.21
CA GLU A 24 -2.67 -2.89 -5.03
C GLU A 24 -1.22 -2.64 -5.45
N GLU A 25 -0.85 -1.41 -5.79
CA GLU A 25 0.53 -1.01 -6.09
C GLU A 25 1.51 -1.34 -4.96
N ASP A 26 1.22 -0.89 -3.73
CA ASP A 26 2.08 -1.10 -2.56
C ASP A 26 2.26 -2.59 -2.25
N ASP A 27 1.18 -3.36 -2.39
CA ASP A 27 1.20 -4.80 -2.16
C ASP A 27 2.01 -5.54 -3.23
N LEU A 28 1.87 -5.15 -4.50
CA LEU A 28 2.66 -5.67 -5.61
C LEU A 28 4.15 -5.39 -5.42
N VAL A 29 4.52 -4.19 -4.93
CA VAL A 29 5.92 -3.86 -4.60
C VAL A 29 6.48 -4.82 -3.55
N LYS A 30 5.76 -5.04 -2.44
CA LYS A 30 6.21 -5.96 -1.37
C LYS A 30 6.34 -7.41 -1.86
N VAL A 31 5.39 -7.88 -2.66
CA VAL A 31 5.44 -9.24 -3.24
C VAL A 31 6.64 -9.36 -4.17
N LYS A 32 6.87 -8.37 -5.05
CA LYS A 32 8.03 -8.34 -5.94
C LYS A 32 9.35 -8.34 -5.17
N GLU A 33 9.47 -7.56 -4.10
CA GLU A 33 10.67 -7.57 -3.24
C GLU A 33 10.93 -8.95 -2.63
N THR A 34 9.87 -9.62 -2.16
CA THR A 34 9.96 -10.97 -1.59
C THR A 34 10.40 -11.98 -2.64
N LEU A 35 9.82 -11.94 -3.84
CA LEU A 35 10.21 -12.81 -4.95
C LEU A 35 11.65 -12.54 -5.40
N ASN A 36 12.08 -11.28 -5.47
CA ASN A 36 13.46 -10.93 -5.80
C ASN A 36 14.45 -11.49 -4.77
N LYS A 37 14.16 -11.35 -3.47
CA LYS A 37 14.98 -11.97 -2.41
C LYS A 37 15.05 -13.48 -2.58
N ARG A 38 13.92 -14.12 -2.94
CA ARG A 38 13.88 -15.56 -3.20
C ARG A 38 14.71 -15.95 -4.42
N LEU A 39 14.65 -15.19 -5.51
CA LEU A 39 15.46 -15.43 -6.71
C LEU A 39 16.96 -15.39 -6.42
N VAL A 40 17.43 -14.50 -5.54
CA VAL A 40 18.83 -14.46 -5.11
C VAL A 40 19.22 -15.77 -4.43
N VAL A 41 18.42 -16.23 -3.47
CA VAL A 41 18.66 -17.50 -2.75
C VAL A 41 18.62 -18.70 -3.69
N LEU A 42 17.70 -18.73 -4.65
CA LEU A 42 17.59 -19.80 -5.64
C LEU A 42 18.80 -19.80 -6.59
N ARG A 43 19.28 -18.62 -6.98
CA ARG A 43 20.47 -18.48 -7.82
C ARG A 43 21.72 -19.02 -7.13
N GLU A 44 21.89 -18.77 -5.82
CA GLU A 44 22.98 -19.33 -5.03
C GLU A 44 22.94 -20.87 -5.02
N LYS A 45 21.75 -21.45 -4.82
CA LYS A 45 21.56 -22.91 -4.89
C LYS A 45 21.85 -23.52 -6.26
N LEU A 46 21.53 -22.82 -7.34
CA LEU A 46 21.85 -23.26 -8.70
C LEU A 46 23.35 -23.15 -9.02
N ILE A 47 24.11 -22.30 -8.32
CA ILE A 47 25.58 -22.30 -8.44
C ILE A 47 26.15 -23.55 -7.77
N GLU A 48 25.59 -23.97 -6.63
CA GLU A 48 26.00 -25.18 -5.90
C GLU A 48 25.61 -26.47 -6.63
N ASP A 49 24.39 -26.54 -7.17
CA ASP A 49 23.90 -27.65 -7.98
C ASP A 49 23.10 -27.14 -9.20
N PRO A 50 23.77 -27.00 -10.36
CA PRO A 50 23.15 -26.49 -11.58
C PRO A 50 22.04 -27.36 -12.16
N ASN A 51 21.96 -28.64 -11.77
CA ASN A 51 21.01 -29.60 -12.34
C ASN A 51 19.83 -29.87 -11.40
N ASN A 52 19.68 -29.10 -10.33
CA ASN A 52 18.57 -29.26 -9.39
C ASN A 52 17.23 -28.81 -10.02
N GLU A 53 16.50 -29.75 -10.60
CA GLU A 53 15.22 -29.49 -11.30
C GLU A 53 14.20 -28.73 -10.44
N SER A 54 14.13 -29.03 -9.14
CA SER A 54 13.20 -28.34 -8.24
C SER A 54 13.54 -26.86 -8.09
N VAL A 55 14.83 -26.54 -7.96
CA VAL A 55 15.29 -25.15 -7.83
C VAL A 55 15.13 -24.41 -9.16
N ILE A 56 15.37 -25.08 -10.28
CA ILE A 56 15.16 -24.52 -11.63
C ILE A 56 13.68 -24.13 -11.84
N LEU A 57 12.75 -25.04 -11.52
CA LEU A 57 11.31 -24.78 -11.64
C LEU A 57 10.85 -23.61 -10.77
N GLU A 58 11.28 -23.60 -9.51
CA GLU A 58 10.95 -22.51 -8.59
C GLU A 58 11.54 -21.17 -9.06
N TYR A 59 12.77 -21.18 -9.57
CA TYR A 59 13.42 -19.98 -10.11
C TYR A 59 12.65 -19.44 -11.31
N GLY A 60 12.26 -20.32 -12.24
CA GLY A 60 11.45 -19.95 -13.41
C GLY A 60 10.12 -19.31 -13.01
N PHE A 61 9.39 -19.96 -12.09
CA PHE A 61 8.16 -19.40 -11.55
C PHE A 61 8.38 -18.02 -10.92
N CYS A 62 9.32 -17.87 -9.99
CA CYS A 62 9.56 -16.58 -9.34
C CYS A 62 9.96 -15.48 -10.34
N ALA A 63 10.73 -15.81 -11.38
CA ALA A 63 11.14 -14.85 -12.40
C ALA A 63 9.94 -14.39 -13.26
N GLU A 64 9.09 -15.32 -13.70
CA GLU A 64 7.87 -15.02 -14.45
C GLU A 64 6.90 -14.16 -13.62
N GLU A 65 6.72 -14.48 -12.33
CA GLU A 65 5.89 -13.71 -11.42
C GLU A 65 6.42 -12.28 -11.24
N VAL A 66 7.74 -12.10 -11.09
CA VAL A 66 8.37 -10.77 -11.00
C VAL A 66 8.15 -9.97 -12.28
N GLU A 67 8.28 -10.60 -13.45
CA GLU A 67 8.03 -9.92 -14.73
C GLU A 67 6.56 -9.49 -14.84
N ARG A 68 5.62 -10.39 -14.53
CA ARG A 68 4.19 -10.07 -14.55
C ARG A 68 3.84 -8.94 -13.60
N ILE A 69 4.36 -8.97 -12.37
CA ILE A 69 4.16 -7.90 -11.39
C ILE A 69 4.77 -6.60 -11.88
N THR A 70 5.95 -6.63 -12.52
CA THR A 70 6.59 -5.44 -13.08
C THR A 70 5.71 -4.78 -14.14
N LYS A 71 5.15 -5.56 -15.07
CA LYS A 71 4.19 -5.06 -16.06
C LYS A 71 2.93 -4.46 -15.42
N ARG A 72 2.44 -5.07 -14.33
CA ARG A 72 1.29 -4.55 -13.57
C ARG A 72 1.62 -3.24 -12.85
N LEU A 73 2.84 -3.11 -12.31
CA LEU A 73 3.31 -1.89 -11.66
C LEU A 73 3.50 -0.73 -12.66
N GLU A 74 3.85 -1.01 -13.92
CA GLU A 74 3.91 0.01 -14.97
C GLU A 74 2.55 0.69 -15.18
N TYR A 75 1.46 -0.09 -15.17
CA TYR A 75 0.10 0.46 -15.22
C TYR A 75 -0.19 1.44 -14.07
N PHE A 76 0.24 1.10 -12.84
CA PHE A 76 0.07 1.99 -11.68
C PHE A 76 0.95 3.22 -11.76
N ARG A 77 2.18 3.07 -12.24
CA ARG A 77 3.12 4.17 -12.48
C ARG A 77 2.55 5.18 -13.47
N GLU A 78 1.85 4.73 -14.51
CA GLU A 78 1.15 5.61 -15.45
C GLU A 78 -0.10 6.23 -14.82
N LYS A 79 -0.92 5.43 -14.13
CA LYS A 79 -2.16 5.88 -13.47
C LYS A 79 -1.92 6.96 -12.41
N TYR A 80 -0.81 6.86 -11.68
CA TYR A 80 -0.39 7.80 -10.64
C TYR A 80 0.91 8.53 -11.02
N ALA A 81 1.10 8.76 -12.33
CA ALA A 81 2.28 9.45 -12.84
C ALA A 81 2.41 10.88 -12.33
N THR A 82 1.28 11.56 -12.13
CA THR A 82 1.25 12.95 -11.65
C THR A 82 1.13 13.00 -10.14
N LYS A 83 1.70 14.06 -9.56
CA LYS A 83 1.58 14.35 -8.12
C LYS A 83 0.11 14.52 -7.72
N GLU A 84 -0.70 15.21 -8.52
CA GLU A 84 -2.13 15.40 -8.29
C GLU A 84 -2.87 14.06 -8.20
N ALA A 85 -2.55 13.11 -9.08
CA ALA A 85 -3.17 11.78 -9.03
C ALA A 85 -2.78 11.01 -7.77
N LYS A 86 -1.53 11.16 -7.29
CA LYS A 86 -1.08 10.58 -6.03
C LYS A 86 -1.78 11.23 -4.83
N ILE A 87 -1.86 12.56 -4.79
CA ILE A 87 -2.59 13.31 -3.76
C ILE A 87 -4.05 12.84 -3.71
N GLN A 88 -4.73 12.82 -4.86
CA GLN A 88 -6.12 12.39 -4.94
C GLN A 88 -6.32 10.94 -4.45
N LYS A 89 -5.38 10.03 -4.73
CA LYS A 89 -5.37 8.66 -4.18
C LYS A 89 -5.35 8.69 -2.64
N TYR A 90 -4.45 9.44 -2.03
CA TYR A 90 -4.33 9.47 -0.57
C TYR A 90 -5.45 10.25 0.12
N GLU A 91 -5.93 11.35 -0.45
CA GLU A 91 -7.14 12.04 0.03
C GLU A 91 -8.35 11.12 0.02
N THR A 92 -8.50 10.31 -1.03
CA THR A 92 -9.58 9.33 -1.15
C THR A 92 -9.48 8.25 -0.06
N LEU A 93 -8.27 7.74 0.21
CA LEU A 93 -8.00 6.79 1.29
C LEU A 93 -8.28 7.39 2.68
N ILE A 94 -7.83 8.62 2.93
CA ILE A 94 -8.05 9.36 4.19
C ILE A 94 -9.54 9.57 4.43
N ASN A 95 -10.27 10.06 3.42
CA ASN A 95 -11.71 10.29 3.52
C ASN A 95 -12.47 9.00 3.83
N TYR A 96 -12.05 7.88 3.22
CA TYR A 96 -12.63 6.58 3.54
C TYR A 96 -12.38 6.17 4.99
N ASN A 97 -11.13 6.30 5.48
CA ASN A 97 -10.81 5.99 6.87
C ASN A 97 -11.63 6.85 7.85
N ILE A 98 -11.80 8.14 7.56
CA ILE A 98 -12.64 9.04 8.37
C ILE A 98 -14.10 8.58 8.41
N GLN A 99 -14.68 8.21 7.26
CA GLN A 99 -16.06 7.71 7.19
C GLN A 99 -16.24 6.39 7.95
N GLU A 100 -15.24 5.51 7.90
CA GLU A 100 -15.24 4.27 8.65
C GLU A 100 -15.17 4.54 10.17
N LEU A 101 -14.33 5.48 10.60
CA LEU A 101 -14.25 5.91 12.01
C LEU A 101 -15.58 6.47 12.51
N TYR A 102 -16.27 7.31 11.73
CA TYR A 102 -17.62 7.78 12.09
C TYR A 102 -18.59 6.62 12.29
N SER A 103 -18.51 5.59 11.44
CA SER A 103 -19.36 4.40 11.58
C SER A 103 -19.07 3.63 12.88
N TYR A 104 -17.80 3.57 13.29
CA TYR A 104 -17.43 2.95 14.57
C TYR A 104 -17.84 3.80 15.78
N VAL A 105 -17.77 5.14 15.69
CA VAL A 105 -18.30 6.04 16.73
C VAL A 105 -19.80 5.82 16.91
N ASP A 106 -20.56 5.76 15.82
CA ASP A 106 -22.00 5.44 15.86
C ASP A 106 -22.27 4.07 16.52
N PHE A 107 -21.37 3.10 16.36
CA PHE A 107 -21.49 1.81 17.03
C PHE A 107 -21.21 1.91 18.53
N MET A 108 -20.25 2.72 18.94
CA MET A 108 -19.95 2.96 20.36
C MET A 108 -21.11 3.62 21.11
N GLU A 109 -21.91 4.45 20.44
CA GLU A 109 -23.12 5.04 21.02
C GLU A 109 -24.25 4.01 21.24
N LYS A 110 -24.30 2.97 20.40
CA LYS A 110 -25.43 2.03 20.32
C LYS A 110 -25.14 0.67 20.97
N PHE A 111 -23.87 0.30 21.08
CA PHE A 111 -23.44 -1.01 21.55
C PHE A 111 -22.36 -0.88 22.62
N LYS A 112 -22.28 -1.87 23.50
CA LYS A 112 -21.13 -1.98 24.41
C LYS A 112 -19.86 -2.23 23.59
N ILE A 113 -18.82 -1.46 23.89
CA ILE A 113 -17.49 -1.64 23.32
C ILE A 113 -16.99 -3.05 23.68
N ASP A 114 -16.52 -3.76 22.67
CA ASP A 114 -15.84 -5.04 22.80
C ASP A 114 -14.51 -5.02 22.05
N ASP A 115 -13.69 -6.05 22.27
CA ASP A 115 -12.34 -6.13 21.70
C ASP A 115 -12.37 -6.03 20.16
N LYS A 116 -13.41 -6.58 19.51
CA LYS A 116 -13.53 -6.56 18.05
C LYS A 116 -13.74 -5.13 17.52
N LEU A 117 -14.59 -4.34 18.18
CA LEU A 117 -14.79 -2.94 17.81
C LEU A 117 -13.54 -2.11 18.08
N HIS A 118 -12.87 -2.36 19.21
CA HIS A 118 -11.62 -1.70 19.57
C HIS A 118 -10.50 -1.98 18.55
N ASP A 119 -10.31 -3.25 18.17
CA ASP A 119 -9.31 -3.65 17.18
C ASP A 119 -9.62 -3.06 15.81
N ALA A 120 -10.89 -3.04 15.39
CA ALA A 120 -11.30 -2.43 14.13
C ALA A 120 -10.99 -0.92 14.10
N LEU A 121 -11.27 -0.21 15.20
CA LEU A 121 -10.93 1.20 15.37
C LEU A 121 -9.43 1.45 15.27
N LEU A 122 -8.62 0.70 16.01
CA LEU A 122 -7.15 0.84 15.99
C LEU A 122 -6.59 0.62 14.59
N ASN A 123 -7.02 -0.43 13.89
CA ASN A 123 -6.60 -0.70 12.52
C ASN A 123 -6.99 0.42 11.52
N THR A 124 -8.12 1.09 11.73
CA THR A 124 -8.50 2.25 10.90
C THR A 124 -7.68 3.50 11.25
N ILE A 125 -7.38 3.72 12.54
CA ILE A 125 -6.52 4.84 12.97
C ILE A 125 -5.10 4.68 12.43
N GLU A 126 -4.49 3.49 12.52
CA GLU A 126 -3.16 3.22 11.97
C GLU A 126 -3.11 3.46 10.46
N SER A 127 -4.13 3.01 9.73
CA SER A 127 -4.24 3.26 8.30
C SER A 127 -4.37 4.76 7.99
N LEU A 128 -5.19 5.49 8.74
CA LEU A 128 -5.35 6.93 8.59
C LEU A 128 -4.03 7.66 8.79
N ASP A 129 -3.31 7.35 9.87
CA ASP A 129 -2.01 7.95 10.18
C ASP A 129 -0.98 7.69 9.07
N LYS A 130 -0.90 6.44 8.58
CA LYS A 130 -0.04 6.08 7.45
C LYS A 130 -0.38 6.89 6.20
N ASN A 131 -1.67 7.01 5.86
CA ASN A 131 -2.10 7.71 4.65
C ASN A 131 -1.84 9.22 4.75
N ILE A 132 -2.07 9.84 5.91
CA ILE A 132 -1.73 11.25 6.18
C ILE A 132 -0.22 11.45 6.08
N THR A 133 0.58 10.54 6.64
CA THR A 133 2.05 10.61 6.59
C THR A 133 2.55 10.61 5.15
N ILE A 134 2.04 9.72 4.30
CA ILE A 134 2.44 9.66 2.89
C ILE A 134 1.98 10.90 2.13
N LEU A 135 0.76 11.38 2.36
CA LEU A 135 0.29 12.63 1.74
C LEU A 135 1.19 13.82 2.10
N ASN A 136 1.59 13.93 3.36
CA ASN A 136 2.51 14.96 3.83
C ASN A 136 3.90 14.83 3.19
N GLN A 137 4.38 13.61 2.94
CA GLN A 137 5.65 13.38 2.24
C GLN A 137 5.58 13.86 0.78
N ILE A 138 4.50 13.51 0.07
CA ILE A 138 4.27 13.96 -1.31
C ILE A 138 4.20 15.48 -1.40
N ASN A 139 3.56 16.14 -0.43
CA ASN A 139 3.51 17.60 -0.40
C ASN A 139 4.88 18.24 -0.11
N LYS A 140 5.72 17.61 0.73
CA LYS A 140 7.08 18.11 1.04
C LYS A 140 8.10 17.94 -0.09
N GLU A 141 7.86 17.05 -1.06
CA GLU A 141 8.70 16.94 -2.25
C GLU A 141 8.73 18.27 -3.05
N GLU A 142 7.68 19.10 -2.91
CA GLU A 142 7.55 20.44 -3.51
C GLU A 142 8.53 21.47 -2.94
N GLU A 143 8.71 21.51 -1.62
CA GLU A 143 9.57 22.50 -0.97
C GLU A 143 11.04 22.34 -1.41
N LYS A 144 11.47 21.12 -1.75
CA LYS A 144 12.84 20.85 -2.18
C LYS A 144 13.08 21.12 -3.65
N GLU A 145 12.12 20.86 -4.54
CA GLU A 145 12.26 21.16 -5.97
C GLU A 145 12.25 22.69 -6.20
N ASP A 146 11.40 23.43 -5.50
CA ASP A 146 11.32 24.90 -5.58
C ASP A 146 12.55 25.62 -4.97
N GLU A 147 13.18 25.05 -3.95
CA GLU A 147 14.44 25.57 -3.39
C GLU A 147 15.63 25.38 -4.36
N THR A 148 15.62 24.31 -5.15
CA THR A 148 16.73 23.98 -6.08
C THR A 148 16.65 24.83 -7.36
N GLU A 149 15.46 25.17 -7.85
CA GLU A 149 15.29 26.11 -8.97
C GLU A 149 15.64 27.56 -8.59
N ASN A 150 15.32 28.00 -7.37
CA ASN A 150 15.65 29.35 -6.89
C ASN A 150 17.15 29.54 -6.63
N GLN A 151 17.89 28.51 -6.21
CA GLN A 151 19.35 28.59 -6.05
C GLN A 151 20.08 28.67 -7.40
N ASN A 152 19.59 27.99 -8.43
CA ASN A 152 20.19 28.04 -9.77
C ASN A 152 19.94 29.37 -10.50
N THR A 153 18.86 30.09 -10.19
CA THR A 153 18.59 31.42 -10.78
C THR A 153 19.34 32.55 -10.06
N LEU A 154 19.70 32.37 -8.79
CA LEU A 154 20.51 33.33 -8.02
C LEU A 154 22.02 33.25 -8.30
N SER A 155 22.51 32.13 -8.88
CA SER A 155 23.93 31.95 -9.19
C SER A 155 24.35 32.43 -10.59
N VAL A 156 23.44 33.07 -11.35
CA VAL A 156 23.67 33.58 -12.73
C VAL A 156 23.57 35.12 -12.80
N LYS A 157 23.92 35.83 -11.72
CA LYS A 157 24.08 37.30 -11.75
C LYS A 157 25.44 37.73 -11.23
#